data_AF-A0A1Q3JG26-F1
#
_entry.id   AF-A0A1Q3JG26-F1
#
_cell.length_a   1.000
_cell.length_b   1.000
_cell.length_c   1.000
_cell.angle_alpha   90.00
_cell.angle_beta   90.00
_cell.angle_gamma   90.00
#
_symmetry.space_group_name_H-M   'P 1'
#
loop_
_entity.id
_entity.type
_entity.pdbx_description
1 polymer ?
#
loop_
_entity_poly.entity_id
_entity_poly.type
_entity_poly.pdbx_seq_one_letter_code
_entity_poly.pdbx_strand_id
1 'polypeptide(L)'
;MRATLCKQPDRDLPDLFQRDVDWETLVEVAIKNRIAVLFARALREHAIDPPAVWQARLDRYRAETFRNNARNIATADAVSSALRAAGVDVVVFKGPAQQQRLYNDPFTKPVGDVDVLVPISQYEQALGALDKTHKLDPDCASPWWRIFLGEQHLRTRDGRLTTVDLHYRLQQPGCPSPKNIEGFLQRREVATVGAVQLSILSPPDACLLTCLNVVKALVHREACGRYLVDLIAGLHALEDHQVAQMVGTARSEGLIPTMALSLRVLEAVFGFSDPRVQDVAKAAPANSMDLVGMTLLPDDPRTVWTKRRDILWMLCGQRPIVFIREAAWAFAGEMCRQFSHLTRGRLPEGTAEVRRA
;
A
#
# COMPACT_ATOMS: atom_id res chain seq x y z
N MET A 1 15.45 -11.52 6.48
CA MET A 1 14.09 -11.23 5.99
C MET A 1 13.40 -12.46 5.44
N ARG A 2 13.88 -13.07 4.34
CA ARG A 2 13.30 -14.32 3.81
C ARG A 2 13.22 -15.42 4.87
N ALA A 3 14.32 -15.69 5.58
CA ALA A 3 14.33 -16.72 6.61
C ALA A 3 13.29 -16.50 7.71
N THR A 4 13.25 -15.28 8.26
CA THR A 4 12.27 -14.83 9.26
C THR A 4 10.82 -14.92 8.76
N LEU A 5 10.52 -14.31 7.61
CA LEU A 5 9.13 -14.13 7.14
C LEU A 5 8.56 -15.39 6.50
N CYS A 6 9.37 -16.14 5.77
CA CYS A 6 8.94 -17.35 5.05
C CYS A 6 9.09 -18.63 5.89
N LYS A 7 9.63 -18.52 7.11
CA LYS A 7 9.97 -19.65 7.99
C LYS A 7 10.81 -20.72 7.29
N GLN A 8 11.63 -20.29 6.32
CA GLN A 8 12.55 -21.16 5.61
C GLN A 8 13.93 -21.03 6.27
N PRO A 9 14.51 -22.10 6.84
CA PRO A 9 15.83 -22.02 7.43
C PRO A 9 16.85 -21.68 6.34
N ASP A 10 17.51 -20.55 6.50
CA ASP A 10 18.64 -20.14 5.65
C ASP A 10 19.91 -20.31 6.48
N ARG A 11 20.52 -21.50 6.34
CA ARG A 11 21.62 -21.96 7.20
C ARG A 11 22.92 -21.17 6.97
N ASP A 12 23.01 -20.43 5.87
CA ASP A 12 24.21 -19.71 5.45
C ASP A 12 24.15 -18.21 5.79
N LEU A 13 23.09 -17.74 6.48
CA LEU A 13 22.91 -16.31 6.79
C LEU A 13 24.10 -15.70 7.56
N PRO A 14 24.59 -16.28 8.68
CA PRO A 14 25.73 -15.71 9.39
C PRO A 14 26.97 -15.61 8.49
N ASP A 15 27.21 -16.60 7.64
CA ASP A 15 28.36 -16.66 6.75
C ASP A 15 28.28 -15.62 5.62
N LEU A 16 27.07 -15.33 5.11
CA LEU A 16 26.83 -14.24 4.17
C LEU A 16 27.16 -12.88 4.78
N PHE A 17 26.86 -12.68 6.07
CA PHE A 17 27.15 -11.42 6.76
C PHE A 17 28.60 -11.28 7.25
N GLN A 18 29.37 -12.38 7.22
CA GLN A 18 30.83 -12.36 7.46
C GLN A 18 31.64 -11.99 6.20
N ARG A 19 31.04 -12.06 5.01
CA ARG A 19 31.67 -11.65 3.74
C ARG A 19 31.32 -10.20 3.47
N ASP A 20 32.33 -9.33 3.46
CA ASP A 20 32.27 -7.87 3.19
C ASP A 20 30.91 -7.36 2.68
N VAL A 21 29.99 -7.12 3.62
CA VAL A 21 28.61 -6.73 3.31
C VAL A 21 28.56 -5.23 3.12
N ASP A 22 27.99 -4.81 1.99
CA ASP A 22 27.62 -3.43 1.77
C ASP A 22 26.39 -3.04 2.63
N TRP A 23 26.68 -2.67 3.87
CA TRP A 23 25.68 -2.25 4.85
C TRP A 23 24.95 -0.97 4.44
N GLU A 24 25.61 -0.08 3.70
CA GLU A 24 24.99 1.14 3.19
C GLU A 24 23.83 0.77 2.27
N THR A 25 24.13 -0.01 1.22
CA THR A 25 23.13 -0.47 0.27
C THR A 25 22.00 -1.24 0.97
N LEU A 26 22.32 -2.15 1.90
CA LEU A 26 21.28 -2.91 2.61
C LEU A 26 20.33 -2.02 3.41
N VAL A 27 20.86 -1.09 4.20
CA VAL A 27 20.04 -0.19 5.03
C VAL A 27 19.22 0.75 4.15
N GLU A 28 19.79 1.25 3.05
CA GLU A 28 19.08 2.12 2.12
C GLU A 28 17.93 1.42 1.41
N VAL A 29 18.16 0.19 0.93
CA VAL A 29 17.10 -0.65 0.35
C VAL A 29 16.01 -0.91 1.38
N ALA A 30 16.37 -1.21 2.63
CA ALA A 30 15.39 -1.47 3.69
C ALA A 30 14.55 -0.23 4.04
N ILE A 31 15.18 0.95 4.11
CA ILE A 31 14.51 2.24 4.37
C ILE A 31 13.57 2.59 3.21
N LYS A 32 14.06 2.52 1.98
CA LYS A 32 13.32 2.85 0.76
C LYS A 32 12.10 1.96 0.56
N ASN A 33 12.25 0.67 0.86
CA ASN A 33 11.14 -0.29 0.84
C ASN A 33 10.23 -0.20 2.07
N ARG A 34 10.53 0.69 3.02
CA ARG A 34 9.81 0.88 4.29
C ARG A 34 9.72 -0.37 5.16
N ILE A 35 10.79 -1.16 5.20
CA ILE A 35 10.90 -2.40 5.97
C ILE A 35 12.05 -2.37 6.97
N ALA A 36 12.71 -1.22 7.20
CA ALA A 36 13.91 -1.16 8.03
C ALA A 36 13.69 -1.58 9.50
N VAL A 37 12.51 -1.37 10.10
CA VAL A 37 12.21 -1.87 11.46
C VAL A 37 12.09 -3.40 11.47
N LEU A 38 11.42 -3.99 10.47
CA LEU A 38 11.34 -5.44 10.30
C LEU A 38 12.70 -6.05 9.98
N PHE A 39 13.52 -5.36 9.17
CA PHE A 39 14.89 -5.74 8.87
C PHE A 39 15.74 -5.79 10.15
N ALA A 40 15.70 -4.75 10.97
CA ALA A 40 16.39 -4.73 12.26
C ALA A 40 15.89 -5.83 13.22
N ARG A 41 14.59 -6.19 13.20
CA ARG A 41 14.07 -7.34 13.95
C ARG A 41 14.67 -8.65 13.44
N ALA A 42 14.72 -8.85 12.13
CA ALA A 42 15.28 -10.05 11.52
C ALA A 42 16.79 -10.20 11.81
N LEU A 43 17.56 -9.10 11.79
CA LEU A 43 18.98 -9.15 12.14
C LEU A 43 19.19 -9.63 13.58
N ARG A 44 18.41 -9.10 14.54
CA ARG A 44 18.45 -9.55 15.94
C ARG A 44 18.04 -11.01 16.11
N GLU A 45 17.00 -11.45 15.41
CA GLU A 45 16.53 -12.84 15.47
C GLU A 45 17.59 -13.85 15.01
N HIS A 46 18.45 -13.43 14.08
CA HIS A 46 19.55 -14.25 13.55
C HIS A 46 20.92 -13.92 14.16
N ALA A 47 20.96 -13.16 15.27
CA ALA A 47 22.19 -12.75 15.95
C ALA A 47 23.23 -12.08 15.02
N ILE A 48 22.76 -11.24 14.10
CA ILE A 48 23.59 -10.43 13.20
C ILE A 48 23.65 -9.01 13.76
N ASP A 49 24.85 -8.57 14.12
CA ASP A 49 25.09 -7.23 14.64
C ASP A 49 25.57 -6.28 13.53
N PRO A 50 24.79 -5.23 13.19
CA PRO A 50 25.25 -4.19 12.26
C PRO A 50 26.40 -3.38 12.86
N PRO A 51 27.31 -2.84 12.03
CA PRO A 51 28.24 -1.82 12.47
C PRO A 51 27.50 -0.63 13.10
N ALA A 52 28.12 0.01 14.11
CA ALA A 52 27.46 0.99 14.97
C ALA A 52 26.77 2.15 14.23
N VAL A 53 27.37 2.64 13.13
CA VAL A 53 26.79 3.71 12.30
C VAL A 53 25.46 3.31 11.68
N TRP A 54 25.35 2.06 11.24
CA TRP A 54 24.15 1.50 10.60
C TRP A 54 23.09 1.13 11.63
N GLN A 55 23.52 0.61 12.79
CA GLN A 55 22.64 0.41 13.94
C GLN A 55 21.97 1.73 14.37
N ALA A 56 22.75 2.82 14.50
CA ALA A 56 22.21 4.14 14.83
C ALA A 56 21.22 4.67 13.77
N ARG A 57 21.45 4.41 12.48
CA ARG A 57 20.52 4.78 11.38
C ARG A 57 19.20 4.01 11.49
N LEU A 58 19.26 2.71 11.79
CA LEU A 58 18.08 1.86 12.01
C LEU A 58 17.28 2.29 13.25
N ASP A 59 17.96 2.64 14.35
CA ASP A 59 17.32 3.10 15.59
C ASP A 59 16.62 4.46 15.40
N ARG A 60 17.25 5.39 14.67
CA ARG A 60 16.61 6.66 14.29
C ARG A 60 15.33 6.42 13.49
N TYR A 61 15.39 5.55 12.48
CA TYR A 61 14.24 5.20 11.66
C TYR A 61 13.11 4.56 12.48
N ARG A 62 13.45 3.69 13.44
CA ARG A 62 12.48 3.11 14.38
C ARG A 62 11.82 4.18 15.24
N ALA A 63 12.57 5.14 15.77
CA ALA A 63 12.03 6.24 16.56
C ALA A 63 11.10 7.15 15.73
N GLU A 64 11.44 7.42 14.46
CA GLU A 64 10.58 8.15 13.51
C GLU A 64 9.30 7.37 13.22
N THR A 65 9.40 6.06 12.97
CA THR A 65 8.26 5.18 12.75
C THR A 65 7.31 5.20 13.95
N PHE A 66 7.84 5.14 15.17
CA PHE A 66 7.04 5.23 16.39
C PHE A 66 6.26 6.55 16.45
N ARG A 67 6.94 7.70 16.28
CA ARG A 67 6.30 9.03 16.32
C ARG A 67 5.22 9.18 15.25
N ASN A 68 5.52 8.79 14.02
CA ASN A 68 4.59 8.89 12.90
C ASN A 68 3.36 8.02 13.14
N ASN A 69 3.55 6.75 13.51
CA ASN A 69 2.44 5.83 13.67
C ASN A 69 1.59 6.18 14.90
N ALA A 70 2.18 6.69 15.99
CA ALA A 70 1.42 7.20 17.13
C ALA A 70 0.46 8.34 16.72
N ARG A 71 0.96 9.30 15.91
CA ARG A 71 0.11 10.38 15.36
C ARG A 71 -0.96 9.84 14.42
N ASN A 72 -0.64 8.84 13.59
CA ASN A 72 -1.61 8.19 12.71
C ASN A 72 -2.71 7.44 13.48
N ILE A 73 -2.38 6.75 14.58
CA ILE A 73 -3.37 6.08 15.44
C ILE A 73 -4.34 7.11 16.03
N ALA A 74 -3.82 8.20 16.60
CA ALA A 74 -4.65 9.28 17.14
C ALA A 74 -5.53 9.94 16.07
N THR A 75 -4.98 10.14 14.86
CA THR A 75 -5.73 10.71 13.74
C THR A 75 -6.83 9.76 13.26
N ALA A 76 -6.53 8.47 13.12
CA ALA A 76 -7.50 7.45 12.72
C ALA A 76 -8.65 7.34 13.71
N ASP A 77 -8.37 7.42 15.02
CA ASP A 77 -9.40 7.43 16.05
C ASP A 77 -10.32 8.66 15.95
N ALA A 78 -9.72 9.86 15.88
CA ALA A 78 -10.47 11.10 15.79
C ALA A 78 -11.35 11.17 14.53
N VAL A 79 -10.79 10.79 13.38
CA VAL A 79 -11.48 10.75 12.08
C VAL A 79 -12.60 9.71 12.09
N SER A 80 -12.31 8.49 12.54
CA SER A 80 -13.32 7.43 12.60
C SER A 80 -14.45 7.76 13.56
N SER A 81 -14.15 8.44 14.67
CA SER A 81 -15.16 8.88 15.64
C SER A 81 -16.02 10.01 15.08
N ALA A 82 -15.43 10.99 14.40
CA ALA A 82 -16.18 12.07 13.74
C ALA A 82 -17.12 11.54 12.64
N LEU A 83 -16.64 10.63 11.80
CA LEU A 83 -17.43 10.02 10.72
C LEU A 83 -18.58 9.18 11.27
N ARG A 84 -18.32 8.32 12.28
CA ARG A 84 -19.36 7.53 12.93
C ARG A 84 -20.41 8.40 13.61
N ALA A 85 -20.01 9.47 14.28
CA ALA A 85 -20.94 10.43 14.90
C ALA A 85 -21.83 11.13 13.87
N ALA A 86 -21.34 11.31 12.64
CA ALA A 86 -22.11 11.82 11.52
C ALA A 86 -22.95 10.74 10.81
N GLY A 87 -22.93 9.48 11.25
CA GLY A 87 -23.64 8.37 10.60
C GLY A 87 -22.97 7.88 9.31
N VAL A 88 -21.68 8.18 9.10
CA VAL A 88 -20.91 7.73 7.94
C VAL A 88 -20.23 6.40 8.25
N ASP A 89 -20.45 5.40 7.38
CA ASP A 89 -19.70 4.16 7.39
C ASP A 89 -18.24 4.43 7.00
N VAL A 90 -17.31 3.95 7.80
CA VAL A 90 -15.87 4.18 7.60
C VAL A 90 -15.07 2.91 7.85
N VAL A 91 -14.04 2.73 7.02
CA VAL A 91 -12.99 1.73 7.21
C VAL A 91 -11.62 2.38 7.07
N VAL A 92 -10.75 2.17 8.06
CA VAL A 92 -9.31 2.46 7.96
C VAL A 92 -8.65 1.25 7.32
N PHE A 93 -8.16 1.41 6.08
CA PHE A 93 -7.80 0.23 5.27
C PHE A 93 -6.29 0.04 5.07
N LYS A 94 -5.46 0.89 5.67
CA LYS A 94 -3.99 0.74 5.74
C LYS A 94 -3.47 1.19 7.10
N GLY A 95 -2.16 1.10 7.28
CA GLY A 95 -1.46 1.79 8.36
C GLY A 95 -1.37 1.00 9.67
N PRO A 96 -1.31 1.68 10.83
CA PRO A 96 -0.94 1.03 12.10
C PRO A 96 -1.93 -0.05 12.56
N ALA A 97 -3.22 0.08 12.25
CA ALA A 97 -4.22 -0.92 12.61
C ALA A 97 -4.03 -2.24 11.84
N GLN A 98 -3.65 -2.15 10.56
CA GLN A 98 -3.27 -3.33 9.78
C GLN A 98 -1.97 -3.95 10.31
N GLN A 99 -1.00 -3.13 10.70
CA GLN A 99 0.26 -3.60 11.28
C GLN A 99 0.05 -4.32 12.63
N GLN A 100 -0.81 -3.79 13.49
CA GLN A 100 -1.21 -4.45 14.73
C GLN A 100 -1.76 -5.85 14.45
N ARG A 101 -2.59 -6.00 13.42
CA ARG A 101 -3.16 -7.30 13.06
C ARG A 101 -2.13 -8.28 12.49
N LEU A 102 -1.27 -7.81 11.59
CA LEU A 102 -0.30 -8.65 10.90
C LEU A 102 0.90 -9.03 11.78
N TYR A 103 1.33 -8.15 12.68
CA TYR A 103 2.60 -8.27 13.39
C TYR A 103 2.48 -8.19 14.91
N ASN A 104 1.26 -8.03 15.44
CA ASN A 104 0.99 -7.73 16.85
C ASN A 104 1.77 -6.48 17.35
N ASP A 105 2.06 -5.55 16.43
CA ASP A 105 2.89 -4.37 16.67
C ASP A 105 2.54 -3.28 15.63
N PRO A 106 1.97 -2.15 16.05
CA PRO A 106 1.53 -1.10 15.14
C PRO A 106 2.68 -0.19 14.68
N PHE A 107 3.92 -0.46 15.10
CA PHE A 107 5.11 0.37 14.86
C PHE A 107 6.14 -0.32 13.95
N THR A 108 5.70 -1.28 13.13
CA THR A 108 6.60 -2.10 12.29
C THR A 108 7.00 -1.45 10.99
N LYS A 109 6.22 -0.49 10.47
CA LYS A 109 6.53 0.24 9.24
C LYS A 109 5.98 1.67 9.32
N PRO A 110 6.69 2.69 8.81
CA PRO A 110 6.20 4.06 8.88
C PRO A 110 4.99 4.28 7.96
N VAL A 111 4.06 5.08 8.46
CA VAL A 111 2.83 5.50 7.79
C VAL A 111 2.80 7.03 7.74
N GLY A 112 2.49 7.62 6.58
CA GLY A 112 2.49 9.07 6.39
C GLY A 112 1.14 9.71 6.69
N ASP A 113 0.08 9.01 6.32
CA ASP A 113 -1.29 9.45 6.17
C ASP A 113 -2.26 8.39 6.73
N VAL A 114 -3.46 8.84 7.08
CA VAL A 114 -4.57 7.92 7.40
C VAL A 114 -5.45 7.77 6.17
N ASP A 115 -5.37 6.61 5.52
CA ASP A 115 -6.31 6.22 4.46
C ASP A 115 -7.65 5.74 5.07
N VAL A 116 -8.75 6.43 4.73
CA VAL A 116 -10.11 6.02 5.11
C VAL A 116 -10.99 5.81 3.89
N LEU A 117 -11.77 4.72 3.89
CA LEU A 117 -12.72 4.36 2.85
C LEU A 117 -14.14 4.61 3.35
N VAL A 118 -14.94 5.30 2.54
CA VAL A 118 -16.37 5.56 2.80
C VAL A 118 -17.22 5.20 1.57
N PRO A 119 -18.53 4.96 1.73
CA PRO A 119 -19.42 4.80 0.57
C PRO A 119 -19.42 6.06 -0.30
N ILE A 120 -19.48 5.90 -1.62
CA ILE A 120 -19.55 7.05 -2.55
C ILE A 120 -20.75 7.95 -2.25
N SER A 121 -21.89 7.36 -1.85
CA SER A 121 -23.12 8.06 -1.48
C SER A 121 -22.99 8.92 -0.23
N GLN A 122 -22.01 8.64 0.63
CA GLN A 122 -21.76 9.35 1.89
C GLN A 122 -20.53 10.27 1.82
N TYR A 123 -19.86 10.36 0.68
CA TYR A 123 -18.58 11.05 0.60
C TYR A 123 -18.65 12.56 0.91
N GLU A 124 -19.68 13.26 0.42
CA GLU A 124 -19.87 14.69 0.74
C GLU A 124 -20.20 14.91 2.22
N GLN A 125 -20.97 13.98 2.81
CA GLN A 125 -21.25 13.98 4.24
C GLN A 125 -19.98 13.74 5.06
N ALA A 126 -19.09 12.86 4.59
CA ALA A 126 -17.78 12.61 5.20
C ALA A 126 -16.90 13.87 5.16
N LEU A 127 -16.84 14.58 4.03
CA LEU A 127 -16.14 15.87 3.93
C LEU A 127 -16.68 16.88 4.94
N GLY A 128 -18.00 17.03 5.01
CA GLY A 128 -18.65 17.95 5.97
C GLY A 128 -18.38 17.58 7.43
N ALA A 129 -18.37 16.28 7.77
CA ALA A 129 -18.06 15.80 9.10
C ALA A 129 -16.61 16.09 9.52
N LEU A 130 -15.67 16.05 8.57
CA LEU A 130 -14.25 16.29 8.83
C LEU A 130 -13.84 17.77 8.77
N ASP A 131 -14.66 18.65 8.21
CA ASP A 131 -14.32 20.06 7.94
C ASP A 131 -13.86 20.83 9.19
N LYS A 132 -14.31 20.45 10.39
CA LYS A 132 -13.87 21.08 11.65
C LYS A 132 -12.41 20.80 12.00
N THR A 133 -11.86 19.67 11.56
CA THR A 133 -10.52 19.19 11.95
C THR A 133 -9.54 19.15 10.78
N HIS A 134 -10.05 18.89 9.57
CA HIS A 134 -9.27 18.80 8.35
C HIS A 134 -9.89 19.69 7.27
N LYS A 135 -9.05 20.21 6.38
CA LYS A 135 -9.46 20.99 5.21
C LYS A 135 -8.95 20.31 3.95
N LEU A 136 -9.74 20.35 2.88
CA LEU A 136 -9.32 19.87 1.57
C LEU A 136 -8.01 20.54 1.17
N ASP A 137 -7.04 19.75 0.72
CA ASP A 137 -5.86 20.27 0.07
C ASP A 137 -6.26 20.89 -1.28
N PRO A 138 -6.01 22.20 -1.51
CA PRO A 138 -6.30 22.85 -2.79
C PRO A 138 -5.66 22.11 -3.98
N ASP A 139 -4.50 21.48 -3.79
CA ASP A 139 -3.83 20.70 -4.82
C ASP A 139 -4.58 19.40 -5.15
N CYS A 140 -5.43 18.94 -4.23
CA CYS A 140 -6.25 17.74 -4.34
C CYS A 140 -7.72 18.01 -4.67
N ALA A 141 -8.08 19.25 -4.99
CA ALA A 141 -9.47 19.66 -5.25
C ALA A 141 -9.97 19.42 -6.69
N SER A 142 -9.14 18.93 -7.61
CA SER A 142 -9.51 18.83 -9.03
C SER A 142 -10.43 17.64 -9.32
N PRO A 143 -11.19 17.66 -10.44
CA PRO A 143 -11.97 16.51 -10.88
C PRO A 143 -11.13 15.25 -11.10
N TRP A 144 -9.83 15.41 -11.41
CA TRP A 144 -8.91 14.27 -11.50
C TRP A 144 -8.79 13.50 -10.18
N TRP A 145 -8.54 14.21 -9.08
CA TRP A 145 -8.48 13.61 -7.74
C TRP A 145 -9.82 12.97 -7.39
N ARG A 146 -10.91 13.75 -7.47
CA ARG A 146 -12.24 13.27 -7.09
C ARG A 146 -12.67 12.08 -7.94
N ILE A 147 -12.75 12.20 -9.26
CA ILE A 147 -13.42 11.22 -10.13
C ILE A 147 -12.49 10.05 -10.52
N PHE A 148 -11.25 10.37 -10.89
CA PHE A 148 -10.34 9.39 -11.48
C PHE A 148 -9.56 8.62 -10.43
N LEU A 149 -8.97 9.31 -9.44
CA LEU A 149 -8.34 8.63 -8.31
C LEU A 149 -9.39 8.08 -7.33
N GLY A 150 -10.51 8.79 -7.17
CA GLY A 150 -11.53 8.40 -6.20
C GLY A 150 -11.15 8.73 -4.76
N GLU A 151 -10.28 9.73 -4.59
CA GLU A 151 -9.71 10.11 -3.30
C GLU A 151 -9.37 11.60 -3.27
N GLN A 152 -9.35 12.19 -2.07
CA GLN A 152 -8.84 13.54 -1.86
C GLN A 152 -8.09 13.65 -0.53
N HIS A 153 -6.97 14.36 -0.56
CA HIS A 153 -6.18 14.62 0.64
C HIS A 153 -6.79 15.75 1.46
N LEU A 154 -6.91 15.52 2.76
CA LEU A 154 -7.38 16.48 3.74
C LEU A 154 -6.22 16.79 4.71
N ARG A 155 -5.81 18.05 4.74
CA ARG A 155 -4.77 18.52 5.66
C ARG A 155 -5.37 18.86 7.00
N THR A 156 -4.68 18.51 8.08
CA THR A 156 -5.02 18.97 9.42
C THR A 156 -5.07 20.51 9.46
N ARG A 157 -6.03 21.06 10.22
CA ARG A 157 -6.14 22.51 10.41
C ARG A 157 -5.16 23.06 11.45
N ASP A 158 -4.81 22.27 12.47
CA ASP A 158 -4.03 22.72 13.62
C ASP A 158 -2.65 22.05 13.76
N GLY A 159 -2.31 21.10 12.88
CA GLY A 159 -1.02 20.43 12.87
C GLY A 159 -0.87 19.32 13.92
N ARG A 160 -1.87 19.11 14.79
CA ARG A 160 -1.81 18.11 15.86
C ARG A 160 -2.03 16.70 15.33
N LEU A 161 -2.92 16.58 14.34
CA LEU A 161 -3.20 15.34 13.61
C LEU A 161 -2.35 15.26 12.33
N THR A 162 -2.35 14.11 11.66
CA THR A 162 -1.70 13.94 10.36
C THR A 162 -2.69 14.19 9.21
N THR A 163 -2.25 14.07 7.97
CA THR A 163 -3.13 14.14 6.79
C THR A 163 -4.04 12.91 6.71
N VAL A 164 -5.21 13.12 6.12
CA VAL A 164 -6.20 12.05 5.89
C VAL A 164 -6.47 11.98 4.40
N ASP A 165 -6.34 10.78 3.84
CA ASP A 165 -6.77 10.52 2.48
C ASP A 165 -8.16 9.92 2.56
N LEU A 166 -9.16 10.67 2.07
CA LEU A 166 -10.55 10.23 2.05
C LEU A 166 -10.84 9.57 0.71
N HIS A 167 -11.14 8.28 0.74
CA HIS A 167 -11.35 7.46 -0.45
C HIS A 167 -12.80 6.97 -0.56
N TYR A 168 -13.26 6.82 -1.79
CA TYR A 168 -14.41 5.98 -2.14
C TYR A 168 -14.08 4.96 -3.25
N ARG A 169 -12.81 4.92 -3.71
CA ARG A 169 -12.26 3.90 -4.60
C ARG A 169 -10.96 3.37 -4.02
N LEU A 170 -10.60 2.15 -4.39
CA LEU A 170 -9.40 1.47 -3.89
C LEU A 170 -8.27 1.38 -4.92
N GLN A 171 -8.46 1.92 -6.13
CA GLN A 171 -7.47 1.81 -7.19
C GLN A 171 -7.48 2.99 -8.15
N GLN A 172 -6.27 3.38 -8.56
CA GLN A 172 -6.02 4.48 -9.48
C GLN A 172 -6.13 4.04 -10.96
N PRO A 173 -6.35 4.97 -11.90
CA PRO A 173 -6.40 4.66 -13.33
C PRO A 173 -5.10 3.99 -13.82
N GLY A 174 -5.24 3.06 -14.76
CA GLY A 174 -4.11 2.27 -15.27
C GLY A 174 -3.91 0.93 -14.55
N CYS A 175 -4.76 0.62 -13.57
CA CYS A 175 -4.90 -0.71 -12.98
C CYS A 175 -6.40 -1.06 -12.85
N PRO A 176 -6.82 -2.31 -13.11
CA PRO A 176 -8.20 -2.73 -12.84
C PRO A 176 -8.58 -2.50 -11.37
N SER A 177 -9.74 -1.89 -11.15
CA SER A 177 -10.27 -1.53 -9.83
C SER A 177 -11.36 -2.51 -9.39
N PRO A 178 -11.47 -2.82 -8.07
CA PRO A 178 -12.70 -3.36 -7.52
C PRO A 178 -13.87 -2.43 -7.85
N LYS A 179 -15.03 -3.01 -8.14
CA LYS A 179 -16.27 -2.31 -8.49
C LYS A 179 -17.25 -2.29 -7.31
N ASN A 180 -17.29 -3.36 -6.53
CA ASN A 180 -18.17 -3.46 -5.36
C ASN A 180 -17.44 -2.98 -4.08
N ILE A 181 -17.31 -1.66 -3.93
CA ILE A 181 -16.66 -1.04 -2.77
C ILE A 181 -17.47 -1.27 -1.50
N GLU A 182 -18.81 -1.26 -1.62
CA GLU A 182 -19.75 -1.53 -0.54
C GLU A 182 -19.50 -2.90 0.10
N GLY A 183 -19.14 -3.91 -0.71
CA GLY A 183 -18.76 -5.23 -0.20
C GLY A 183 -17.58 -5.19 0.78
N PHE A 184 -16.56 -4.37 0.52
CA PHE A 184 -15.41 -4.21 1.42
C PHE A 184 -15.83 -3.51 2.72
N LEU A 185 -16.72 -2.53 2.64
CA LEU A 185 -17.24 -1.79 3.80
C LEU A 185 -18.17 -2.66 4.66
N GLN A 186 -18.97 -3.52 4.05
CA GLN A 186 -19.89 -4.43 4.75
C GLN A 186 -19.15 -5.54 5.50
N ARG A 187 -18.06 -6.05 4.92
CA ARG A 187 -17.21 -7.08 5.54
C ARG A 187 -16.16 -6.53 6.49
N ARG A 188 -16.25 -5.25 6.87
CA ARG A 188 -15.31 -4.65 7.81
C ARG A 188 -15.28 -5.41 9.14
N GLU A 189 -14.13 -5.38 9.78
CA GLU A 189 -13.92 -5.92 11.12
C GLU A 189 -13.39 -4.84 12.05
N VAL A 190 -13.32 -5.12 13.35
CA VAL A 190 -12.74 -4.19 14.33
C VAL A 190 -11.34 -4.65 14.71
N ALA A 191 -10.39 -3.74 14.70
CA ALA A 191 -9.07 -3.93 15.28
C ALA A 191 -8.87 -3.03 16.49
N THR A 192 -8.22 -3.57 17.52
CA THR A 192 -7.83 -2.85 18.73
C THR A 192 -6.35 -2.48 18.67
N VAL A 193 -6.04 -1.19 18.76
CA VAL A 193 -4.67 -0.67 18.85
C VAL A 193 -4.54 0.14 20.14
N GLY A 194 -3.95 -0.48 21.17
CA GLY A 194 -3.97 0.09 22.52
C GLY A 194 -5.42 0.25 23.02
N ALA A 195 -5.83 1.47 23.36
CA ALA A 195 -7.20 1.78 23.79
C ALA A 195 -8.16 2.09 22.62
N VAL A 196 -7.66 2.18 21.39
CA VAL A 196 -8.43 2.60 20.21
C VAL A 196 -9.08 1.40 19.53
N GLN A 197 -10.34 1.54 19.10
CA GLN A 197 -11.05 0.57 18.26
C GLN A 197 -11.34 1.17 16.89
N LEU A 198 -10.80 0.56 15.83
CA LEU A 198 -10.94 1.02 14.45
C LEU A 198 -11.65 -0.04 13.60
N SER A 199 -12.59 0.40 12.77
CA SER A 199 -13.10 -0.41 11.67
C SER A 199 -12.01 -0.55 10.61
N ILE A 200 -11.64 -1.79 10.27
CA ILE A 200 -10.63 -2.13 9.27
C ILE A 200 -11.20 -3.12 8.24
N LEU A 201 -10.48 -3.36 7.15
CA LEU A 201 -10.85 -4.40 6.19
C LEU A 201 -10.81 -5.80 6.85
N SER A 202 -11.65 -6.71 6.36
CA SER A 202 -11.51 -8.15 6.66
C SER A 202 -10.12 -8.64 6.25
N PRO A 203 -9.56 -9.68 6.89
CA PRO A 203 -8.28 -10.25 6.50
C PRO A 203 -8.19 -10.65 5.01
N PRO A 204 -9.19 -11.33 4.40
CA PRO A 204 -9.20 -11.61 2.97
C PRO A 204 -9.12 -10.34 2.11
N ASP A 205 -9.92 -9.32 2.44
CA ASP A 205 -9.99 -8.08 1.67
C ASP A 205 -8.71 -7.25 1.83
N ALA A 206 -8.10 -7.25 3.02
CA ALA A 206 -6.82 -6.61 3.29
C ALA A 206 -5.67 -7.26 2.49
N CYS A 207 -5.63 -8.60 2.40
CA CYS A 207 -4.66 -9.30 1.55
C CYS A 207 -4.88 -9.00 0.06
N LEU A 208 -6.13 -8.98 -0.40
CA LEU A 208 -6.45 -8.59 -1.78
C LEU A 208 -6.01 -7.15 -2.07
N LEU A 209 -6.31 -6.21 -1.18
CA LEU A 209 -5.86 -4.82 -1.29
C LEU A 209 -4.32 -4.73 -1.33
N THR A 210 -3.61 -5.54 -0.54
CA THR A 210 -2.14 -5.60 -0.61
C THR A 210 -1.67 -6.03 -2.01
N CYS A 211 -2.35 -6.98 -2.67
CA CYS A 211 -2.06 -7.30 -4.07
C CYS A 211 -2.26 -6.10 -5.00
N LEU A 212 -3.33 -5.31 -4.82
CA LEU A 212 -3.57 -4.10 -5.61
C LEU A 212 -2.45 -3.07 -5.42
N ASN A 213 -1.98 -2.91 -4.18
CA ASN A 213 -0.90 -2.00 -3.83
C ASN A 213 0.46 -2.40 -4.43
N VAL A 214 0.75 -3.70 -4.52
CA VAL A 214 1.94 -4.21 -5.23
C VAL A 214 1.91 -3.79 -6.70
N VAL A 215 0.78 -4.03 -7.38
CA VAL A 215 0.62 -3.67 -8.79
C VAL A 215 0.65 -2.17 -9.01
N LYS A 216 -0.01 -1.39 -8.13
CA LYS A 216 0.08 0.07 -8.13
C LYS A 216 1.54 0.51 -8.08
N ALA A 217 2.32 0.01 -7.13
CA ALA A 217 3.73 0.37 -7.00
C ALA A 217 4.54 0.02 -8.26
N LEU A 218 4.31 -1.14 -8.88
CA LEU A 218 4.95 -1.51 -10.15
C LEU A 218 4.62 -0.52 -11.28
N VAL A 219 3.35 -0.13 -11.43
CA VAL A 219 2.93 0.83 -12.48
C VAL A 219 3.54 2.21 -12.24
N HIS A 220 3.62 2.64 -10.98
CA HIS A 220 4.19 3.93 -10.58
C HIS A 220 5.72 3.93 -10.46
N ARG A 221 6.37 2.77 -10.60
CA ARG A 221 7.83 2.58 -10.41
C ARG A 221 8.29 2.93 -9.00
N GLU A 222 7.54 2.46 -8.01
CA GLU A 222 7.80 2.69 -6.59
C GLU A 222 8.30 1.42 -5.90
N ALA A 223 9.11 1.60 -4.86
CA ALA A 223 9.60 0.49 -4.06
C ALA A 223 8.43 -0.12 -3.28
N CYS A 224 8.25 -1.44 -3.38
CA CYS A 224 7.04 -2.11 -2.92
C CYS A 224 7.26 -3.18 -1.86
N GLY A 225 8.50 -3.33 -1.33
CA GLY A 225 8.84 -4.36 -0.34
C GLY A 225 7.93 -4.38 0.89
N ARG A 226 7.43 -3.22 1.35
CA ARG A 226 6.43 -3.11 2.44
C ARG A 226 5.14 -3.89 2.20
N TYR A 227 4.69 -4.00 0.94
CA TYR A 227 3.48 -4.71 0.59
C TYR A 227 3.75 -6.22 0.46
N LEU A 228 4.95 -6.60 0.00
CA LEU A 228 5.34 -8.01 -0.09
C LEU A 228 5.42 -8.66 1.29
N VAL A 229 6.03 -7.97 2.26
CA VAL A 229 6.10 -8.50 3.64
C VAL A 229 4.72 -8.59 4.29
N ASP A 230 3.81 -7.65 4.01
CA ASP A 230 2.41 -7.71 4.47
C ASP A 230 1.65 -8.85 3.82
N LEU A 231 1.91 -9.12 2.53
CA LEU A 231 1.25 -10.20 1.82
C LEU A 231 1.69 -11.57 2.36
N ILE A 232 2.98 -11.76 2.65
CA ILE A 232 3.48 -12.98 3.32
C ILE A 232 2.82 -13.13 4.69
N ALA A 233 2.88 -12.09 5.53
CA ALA A 233 2.30 -12.13 6.87
C ALA A 233 0.79 -12.41 6.83
N GLY A 234 0.08 -11.76 5.91
CA GLY A 234 -1.34 -11.94 5.70
C GLY A 234 -1.68 -13.37 5.26
N LEU A 235 -1.03 -13.89 4.23
CA LEU A 235 -1.25 -15.25 3.75
C LEU A 235 -0.99 -16.29 4.85
N HIS A 236 0.06 -16.12 5.65
CA HIS A 236 0.31 -16.98 6.81
C HIS A 236 -0.80 -16.94 7.87
N ALA A 237 -1.46 -15.80 8.03
CA ALA A 237 -2.51 -15.61 9.03
C ALA A 237 -3.91 -16.05 8.54
N LEU A 238 -4.14 -16.14 7.23
CA LEU A 238 -5.44 -16.55 6.69
C LEU A 238 -5.69 -18.04 6.90
N GLU A 239 -6.91 -18.37 7.30
CA GLU A 239 -7.46 -19.72 7.24
C GLU A 239 -7.87 -20.10 5.80
N ASP A 240 -8.05 -21.39 5.53
CA ASP A 240 -8.37 -21.89 4.19
C ASP A 240 -9.67 -21.29 3.61
N HIS A 241 -10.69 -21.14 4.45
CA HIS A 241 -11.96 -20.52 4.05
C HIS A 241 -11.78 -19.03 3.69
N GLN A 242 -10.86 -18.34 4.39
CA GLN A 242 -10.52 -16.94 4.15
C GLN A 242 -9.69 -16.76 2.88
N VAL A 243 -8.78 -17.69 2.59
CA VAL A 243 -8.07 -17.74 1.30
C VAL A 243 -9.05 -17.97 0.16
N ALA A 244 -9.98 -18.92 0.31
CA ALA A 244 -11.03 -19.17 -0.68
C ALA A 244 -11.91 -17.93 -0.91
N GLN A 245 -12.25 -17.20 0.17
CA GLN A 245 -12.97 -15.93 0.07
C GLN A 245 -12.16 -14.86 -0.67
N MET A 246 -10.87 -14.69 -0.36
CA MET A 246 -9.99 -13.74 -1.05
C MET A 246 -9.95 -14.03 -2.56
N VAL A 247 -9.75 -15.30 -2.94
CA VAL A 247 -9.75 -15.74 -4.35
C VAL A 247 -11.12 -15.56 -5.00
N GLY A 248 -12.20 -15.84 -4.27
CA GLY A 248 -13.58 -15.63 -4.71
C GLY A 248 -13.86 -14.16 -5.04
N THR A 249 -13.52 -13.25 -4.12
CA THR A 249 -13.63 -11.79 -4.34
C THR A 249 -12.76 -11.34 -5.52
N ALA A 250 -11.51 -11.81 -5.61
CA ALA A 250 -10.66 -11.49 -6.74
C ALA A 250 -11.27 -11.94 -8.07
N ARG A 251 -11.94 -13.10 -8.10
CA ARG A 251 -12.61 -13.63 -9.28
C ARG A 251 -13.86 -12.81 -9.66
N SER A 252 -14.74 -12.53 -8.71
CA SER A 252 -15.98 -11.78 -8.97
C SER A 252 -15.69 -10.35 -9.44
N GLU A 253 -14.64 -9.73 -8.91
CA GLU A 253 -14.22 -8.38 -9.27
C GLU A 253 -13.32 -8.33 -10.52
N GLY A 254 -12.93 -9.48 -11.07
CA GLY A 254 -12.04 -9.57 -12.25
C GLY A 254 -10.58 -9.20 -11.96
N LEU A 255 -10.14 -9.35 -10.72
CA LEU A 255 -8.82 -9.00 -10.18
C LEU A 255 -7.86 -10.20 -10.07
N ILE A 256 -8.25 -11.38 -10.58
CA ILE A 256 -7.36 -12.56 -10.62
C ILE A 256 -6.00 -12.25 -11.28
N PRO A 257 -5.91 -11.54 -12.42
CA PRO A 257 -4.60 -11.21 -12.99
C PRO A 257 -3.75 -10.28 -12.11
N THR A 258 -4.39 -9.36 -11.37
CA THR A 258 -3.73 -8.50 -10.38
C THR A 258 -3.14 -9.34 -9.25
N MET A 259 -3.95 -10.23 -8.67
CA MET A 259 -3.51 -11.14 -7.61
C MET A 259 -2.39 -12.07 -8.09
N ALA A 260 -2.52 -12.63 -9.29
CA ALA A 260 -1.53 -13.51 -9.90
C ALA A 260 -0.17 -12.81 -10.07
N LEU A 261 -0.16 -11.58 -10.57
CA LEU A 261 1.08 -10.80 -10.72
C LEU A 261 1.73 -10.54 -9.36
N SER A 262 0.95 -10.15 -8.34
CA SER A 262 1.48 -9.90 -6.99
C SER A 262 2.05 -11.15 -6.33
N LEU A 263 1.42 -12.32 -6.53
CA LEU A 263 1.94 -13.60 -6.04
C LEU A 263 3.23 -14.01 -6.76
N ARG A 264 3.34 -13.78 -8.07
CA ARG A 264 4.58 -14.03 -8.81
C ARG A 264 5.73 -13.13 -8.36
N VAL A 265 5.44 -11.87 -8.05
CA VAL A 265 6.41 -10.96 -7.44
C VAL A 265 6.89 -11.53 -6.10
N LEU A 266 5.97 -12.03 -5.28
CA LEU A 266 6.29 -12.62 -3.98
C LEU A 266 7.22 -13.83 -4.11
N GLU A 267 6.93 -14.72 -5.07
CA GLU A 267 7.75 -15.88 -5.40
C GLU A 267 9.13 -15.46 -5.94
N ALA A 268 9.21 -14.46 -6.82
CA ALA A 268 10.46 -13.99 -7.39
C ALA A 268 11.38 -13.30 -6.35
N VAL A 269 10.81 -12.51 -5.44
CA VAL A 269 11.57 -11.72 -4.45
C VAL A 269 11.93 -12.54 -3.21
N PHE A 270 10.99 -13.33 -2.70
CA PHE A 270 11.15 -14.05 -1.43
C PHE A 270 11.25 -15.57 -1.58
N GLY A 271 11.03 -16.15 -2.77
CA GLY A 271 10.92 -17.59 -2.90
C GLY A 271 9.74 -18.17 -2.10
N PHE A 272 8.75 -17.33 -1.78
CA PHE A 272 7.58 -17.69 -0.99
C PHE A 272 6.44 -18.11 -1.91
N SER A 273 5.93 -19.32 -1.75
CA SER A 273 4.77 -19.84 -2.46
C SER A 273 3.79 -20.41 -1.44
N ASP A 274 2.52 -20.04 -1.55
CA ASP A 274 1.44 -20.60 -0.73
C ASP A 274 0.63 -21.60 -1.59
N PRO A 275 0.60 -22.89 -1.24
CA PRO A 275 -0.10 -23.92 -2.01
C PRO A 275 -1.57 -23.59 -2.29
N ARG A 276 -2.22 -22.85 -1.39
CA ARG A 276 -3.65 -22.53 -1.47
C ARG A 276 -3.98 -21.51 -2.57
N VAL A 277 -2.98 -20.77 -3.06
CA VAL A 277 -3.11 -19.78 -4.14
C VAL A 277 -2.16 -20.04 -5.31
N GLN A 278 -1.50 -21.20 -5.34
CA GLN A 278 -0.49 -21.52 -6.35
C GLN A 278 -1.07 -21.52 -7.77
N ASP A 279 -2.29 -22.00 -7.95
CA ASP A 279 -2.96 -22.00 -9.26
C ASP A 279 -3.27 -20.59 -9.76
N VAL A 280 -3.53 -19.65 -8.83
CA VAL A 280 -3.67 -18.23 -9.17
C VAL A 280 -2.32 -17.67 -9.60
N ALA A 281 -1.24 -17.95 -8.87
CA ALA A 281 0.10 -17.48 -9.22
C ALA A 281 0.56 -17.97 -10.61
N LYS A 282 0.26 -19.23 -10.96
CA LYS A 282 0.56 -19.82 -12.27
C LYS A 282 -0.19 -19.17 -13.44
N ALA A 283 -1.31 -18.51 -13.18
CA ALA A 283 -2.09 -17.82 -14.22
C ALA A 283 -1.42 -16.52 -14.70
N ALA A 284 -0.46 -15.98 -13.94
CA ALA A 284 0.29 -14.82 -14.40
C ALA A 284 1.30 -15.20 -15.50
N PRO A 285 1.46 -14.36 -16.54
CA PRO A 285 2.36 -14.67 -17.65
C PRO A 285 3.80 -14.91 -17.20
N ALA A 286 4.45 -15.92 -17.77
CA ALA A 286 5.82 -16.34 -17.46
C ALA A 286 6.91 -15.36 -17.99
N ASN A 287 6.57 -14.09 -18.16
CA ASN A 287 7.42 -13.09 -18.80
C ASN A 287 8.73 -12.92 -18.02
N SER A 288 9.84 -12.68 -18.74
CA SER A 288 11.17 -12.38 -18.19
C SER A 288 11.26 -10.98 -17.59
N MET A 289 10.33 -10.64 -16.70
CA MET A 289 10.33 -9.37 -16.00
C MET A 289 11.41 -9.39 -14.93
N ASP A 290 12.15 -8.29 -14.80
CA ASP A 290 13.06 -8.06 -13.68
C ASP A 290 12.25 -7.69 -12.42
N LEU A 291 11.47 -8.65 -11.90
CA LEU A 291 10.57 -8.42 -10.77
C LEU A 291 11.33 -8.00 -9.51
N VAL A 292 12.58 -8.45 -9.32
CA VAL A 292 13.38 -8.04 -8.17
C VAL A 292 13.79 -6.58 -8.30
N GLY A 293 14.36 -6.17 -9.43
CA GLY A 293 14.72 -4.77 -9.68
C GLY A 293 13.51 -3.83 -9.63
N MET A 294 12.43 -4.20 -10.33
CA MET A 294 11.19 -3.41 -10.40
C MET A 294 10.52 -3.18 -9.04
N THR A 295 10.82 -4.00 -8.02
CA THR A 295 10.12 -3.98 -6.72
C THR A 295 10.97 -3.44 -5.59
N LEU A 296 12.24 -3.86 -5.50
CA LEU A 296 13.13 -3.46 -4.42
C LEU A 296 14.03 -2.28 -4.81
N LEU A 297 14.38 -2.16 -6.10
CA LEU A 297 15.38 -1.23 -6.62
C LEU A 297 14.86 -0.42 -7.82
N PRO A 298 13.68 0.22 -7.74
CA PRO A 298 13.04 0.84 -8.91
C PRO A 298 13.83 1.99 -9.55
N ASP A 299 14.71 2.64 -8.78
CA ASP A 299 15.57 3.74 -9.25
C ASP A 299 16.97 3.27 -9.67
N ASP A 300 17.28 1.97 -9.55
CA ASP A 300 18.54 1.44 -10.05
C ASP A 300 18.52 1.48 -11.59
N PRO A 301 19.49 2.13 -12.26
CA PRO A 301 19.52 2.25 -13.71
C PRO A 301 19.67 0.89 -14.42
N ARG A 302 20.05 -0.18 -13.71
CA ARG A 302 20.12 -1.55 -14.25
C ARG A 302 18.76 -2.24 -14.28
N THR A 303 17.74 -1.70 -13.60
CA THR A 303 16.40 -2.30 -13.53
C THR A 303 15.73 -2.30 -14.90
N VAL A 304 15.39 -3.50 -15.39
CA VAL A 304 14.76 -3.67 -16.71
C VAL A 304 13.24 -3.55 -16.58
N TRP A 305 12.72 -2.37 -16.90
CA TRP A 305 11.28 -2.08 -16.80
C TRP A 305 10.45 -2.67 -17.94
N THR A 306 9.41 -3.41 -17.58
CA THR A 306 8.32 -3.76 -18.50
C THR A 306 7.49 -2.53 -18.85
N LYS A 307 7.05 -2.40 -20.11
CA LYS A 307 6.24 -1.24 -20.52
C LYS A 307 4.88 -1.26 -19.79
N ARG A 308 4.41 -0.07 -19.38
CA ARG A 308 3.11 0.07 -18.68
C ARG A 308 1.94 -0.53 -19.43
N ARG A 309 1.91 -0.42 -20.76
CA ARG A 309 0.85 -1.02 -21.59
C ARG A 309 0.85 -2.55 -21.52
N ASP A 310 2.04 -3.16 -21.42
CA ASP A 310 2.18 -4.61 -21.36
C ASP A 310 1.75 -5.11 -19.97
N ILE A 311 2.11 -4.36 -18.91
CA ILE A 311 1.56 -4.58 -17.55
C ILE A 311 0.03 -4.50 -17.57
N LEU A 312 -0.54 -3.43 -18.11
CA LEU A 312 -2.00 -3.27 -18.20
C LEU A 312 -2.66 -4.39 -19.00
N TRP A 313 -2.06 -4.83 -20.11
CA TRP A 313 -2.54 -5.96 -20.91
C TRP A 313 -2.62 -7.25 -20.07
N MET A 314 -1.58 -7.53 -19.28
CA MET A 314 -1.58 -8.67 -18.36
C MET A 314 -2.66 -8.53 -17.28
N LEU A 315 -2.79 -7.35 -16.66
CA LEU A 315 -3.80 -7.08 -15.62
C LEU A 315 -5.24 -7.23 -16.14
N CYS A 316 -5.47 -6.99 -17.44
CA CYS A 316 -6.77 -7.20 -18.07
C CYS A 316 -7.08 -8.68 -18.39
N GLY A 317 -6.15 -9.60 -18.08
CA GLY A 317 -6.24 -11.02 -18.42
C GLY A 317 -6.14 -11.26 -19.92
N GLN A 318 -5.41 -10.39 -20.64
CA GLN A 318 -5.24 -10.46 -22.10
C GLN A 318 -6.56 -10.41 -22.88
N ARG A 319 -7.57 -9.72 -22.33
CA ARG A 319 -8.88 -9.52 -22.97
C ARG A 319 -8.92 -8.16 -23.67
N PRO A 320 -9.03 -8.10 -25.01
CA PRO A 320 -9.01 -6.86 -25.78
C PRO A 320 -9.99 -5.79 -25.29
N ILE A 321 -11.24 -6.17 -25.05
CA ILE A 321 -12.29 -5.23 -24.65
C ILE A 321 -12.02 -4.63 -23.28
N VAL A 322 -11.57 -5.44 -22.32
CA VAL A 322 -11.22 -4.97 -20.98
C VAL A 322 -10.03 -4.01 -21.07
N PHE A 323 -9.01 -4.39 -21.83
CA PHE A 323 -7.83 -3.55 -22.05
C PHE A 323 -8.18 -2.19 -22.65
N ILE A 324 -8.98 -2.15 -23.73
CA ILE A 324 -9.39 -0.89 -24.36
C ILE A 324 -10.13 -0.01 -23.36
N ARG A 325 -11.03 -0.57 -22.55
CA ARG A 325 -11.76 0.18 -21.53
C ARG A 325 -10.83 0.77 -20.47
N GLU A 326 -9.94 -0.04 -19.90
CA GLU A 326 -9.00 0.43 -18.86
C GLU A 326 -8.00 1.45 -19.43
N ALA A 327 -7.54 1.25 -20.67
CA ALA A 327 -6.65 2.18 -21.36
C ALA A 327 -7.34 3.52 -21.65
N ALA A 328 -8.61 3.49 -22.10
CA ALA A 328 -9.41 4.69 -22.30
C ALA A 328 -9.65 5.44 -20.98
N TRP A 329 -9.95 4.72 -19.90
CA TRP A 329 -10.10 5.30 -18.57
C TRP A 329 -8.81 5.98 -18.08
N ALA A 330 -7.66 5.31 -18.23
CA ALA A 330 -6.35 5.87 -17.90
C ALA A 330 -6.01 7.11 -18.73
N PHE A 331 -6.28 7.07 -20.03
CA PHE A 331 -6.07 8.20 -20.93
C PHE A 331 -6.95 9.41 -20.58
N ALA A 332 -8.25 9.18 -20.35
CA ALA A 332 -9.17 10.23 -19.93
C ALA A 332 -8.74 10.89 -18.60
N GLY A 333 -8.25 10.07 -17.66
CA GLY A 333 -7.68 10.57 -16.40
C GLY A 333 -6.46 11.45 -16.62
N GLU A 334 -5.54 11.03 -17.48
CA GLU A 334 -4.35 11.83 -17.79
C GLU A 334 -4.70 13.17 -18.47
N MET A 335 -5.66 13.18 -19.40
CA MET A 335 -6.16 14.42 -20.00
C MET A 335 -6.78 15.33 -18.94
N CYS A 336 -7.64 14.79 -18.07
CA CYS A 336 -8.25 15.55 -16.98
C CYS A 336 -7.19 16.16 -16.04
N ARG A 337 -6.13 15.40 -15.72
CA ARG A 337 -5.00 15.87 -14.92
C ARG A 337 -4.29 17.05 -15.59
N GLN A 338 -3.94 16.93 -16.86
CA GLN A 338 -3.26 17.98 -17.63
C GLN A 338 -4.11 19.25 -17.73
N PHE A 339 -5.41 19.13 -18.04
CA PHE A 339 -6.33 20.28 -18.06
C PHE A 339 -6.42 20.96 -16.70
N SER A 340 -6.48 20.20 -15.61
CA SER A 340 -6.54 20.75 -14.25
C SER A 340 -5.27 21.52 -13.86
N HIS A 341 -4.09 21.08 -14.32
CA HIS A 341 -2.85 21.83 -14.12
C HIS A 341 -2.82 23.13 -14.92
N LEU A 342 -3.27 23.10 -16.18
CA LEU A 342 -3.31 24.29 -17.04
C LEU A 342 -4.26 25.38 -16.52
N THR A 343 -5.39 24.99 -15.92
CA THR A 343 -6.34 25.96 -15.34
C THR A 343 -5.85 26.55 -14.03
N ARG A 344 -5.13 25.77 -13.21
CA ARG A 344 -4.49 26.28 -11.98
C ARG A 344 -3.33 27.22 -12.26
N GLY A 345 -2.46 26.91 -13.23
CA GLY A 345 -1.33 27.77 -13.61
C GLY A 345 -1.72 29.09 -14.30
N ARG A 346 -3.02 29.33 -14.55
CA ARG A 346 -3.55 30.61 -15.06
C ARG A 346 -4.17 31.50 -13.98
N LEU A 347 -4.23 31.03 -12.73
CA LEU A 347 -4.58 31.88 -11.58
C LEU A 347 -3.29 32.56 -11.11
N PRO A 348 -3.28 33.88 -10.82
CA PRO A 348 -2.07 34.58 -10.41
C PRO A 348 -1.46 33.91 -9.16
N GLU A 349 -0.26 33.38 -9.31
CA GLU A 349 0.49 32.68 -8.27
C GLU A 349 0.89 33.66 -7.16
N GLY A 350 0.20 33.57 -6.02
CA GLY A 350 0.78 33.94 -4.73
C GLY A 350 1.78 32.86 -4.32
N THR A 351 3.05 33.14 -4.53
CA THR A 351 4.24 32.34 -4.22
C THR A 351 4.09 31.31 -3.09
N ALA A 352 4.29 30.03 -3.41
CA ALA A 352 4.69 29.00 -2.46
C ALA A 352 5.47 27.88 -3.18
N GLU A 353 6.78 28.09 -3.34
CA GLU A 353 7.72 26.97 -3.29
C GLU A 353 7.59 26.30 -1.91
N VAL A 354 7.52 24.96 -1.87
CA VAL A 354 8.33 24.08 -0.99
C VAL A 354 7.81 22.63 -1.05
N ARG A 355 8.62 21.83 -1.75
CA ARG A 355 9.15 20.48 -1.44
C ARG A 355 8.22 19.27 -1.26
N ARG A 356 8.52 18.28 -2.12
CA ARG A 356 8.55 16.85 -1.80
C ARG A 356 9.43 16.57 -0.57
N ALA A 357 8.89 15.87 0.41
CA ALA A 357 9.60 15.08 1.41
C ALA A 357 8.72 13.88 1.77
#